data_AF-W2CIU3-F1
#
_entry.id   AF-W2CIU3-F1
#
_cell.length_a   1.000
_cell.length_b   1.000
_cell.length_c   1.000
_cell.angle_alpha   90.00
_cell.angle_beta   90.00
_cell.angle_gamma   90.00
#
_symmetry.space_group_name_H-M   'P 1'
#
loop_
_entity.id
_entity.type
_entity.pdbx_description
1 polymer ?
#
loop_
_entity_poly.entity_id
_entity_poly.type
_entity_poly.pdbx_seq_one_letter_code
_entity_poly.pdbx_strand_id
1 'polypeptide(L)' 'MEIKDRTAKRYIAYMREQGILSQDTAGNYQKGERCRT' A
#
# COMPACT_ATOMS: atom_id res chain seq x y z
N MET A 1 -19.03 4.54 6.68
CA MET A 1 -17.94 4.26 5.70
C MET A 1 -16.77 3.58 6.42
N GLU A 2 -16.99 2.43 7.10
CA GLU A 2 -16.28 2.23 8.38
C GLU A 2 -15.48 0.95 8.59
N ILE A 3 -15.75 -0.15 7.88
CA ILE A 3 -14.90 -1.35 7.99
C ILE A 3 -13.99 -1.48 6.76
N LYS A 4 -14.54 -1.33 5.55
CA LYS A 4 -13.77 -1.44 4.30
C LYS A 4 -12.64 -0.41 4.20
N ASP A 5 -12.86 0.81 4.66
CA ASP A 5 -11.84 1.87 4.66
C ASP A 5 -10.72 1.62 5.69
N ARG A 6 -11.08 1.12 6.89
CA ARG A 6 -10.12 0.68 7.91
C ARG A 6 -9.32 -0.54 7.43
N THR A 7 -9.98 -1.48 6.76
CA THR A 7 -9.35 -2.67 6.18
C THR A 7 -8.42 -2.30 5.03
N ALA A 8 -8.85 -1.40 4.15
CA ALA A 8 -8.02 -0.89 3.06
C ALA A 8 -6.77 -0.19 3.58
N LYS A 9 -6.89 0.67 4.60
CA LYS A 9 -5.74 1.34 5.23
C LYS A 9 -4.75 0.34 5.84
N ARG A 10 -5.23 -0.68 6.54
CA ARG A 10 -4.39 -1.75 7.09
C ARG A 10 -3.70 -2.56 5.99
N TYR A 11 -4.42 -2.87 4.92
CA TYR A 11 -3.88 -3.62 3.79
C TYR A 11 -2.81 -2.83 3.04
N ILE A 12 -3.02 -1.53 2.82
CA ILE A 12 -2.04 -0.63 2.22
C ILE A 12 -0.79 -0.53 3.10
N ALA A 13 -0.95 -0.36 4.42
CA ALA A 13 0.18 -0.32 5.36
C ALA A 13 0.99 -1.62 5.29
N TYR A 14 0.31 -2.78 5.32
CA TYR A 14 0.93 -4.09 5.18
C TYR A 14 1.70 -4.22 3.86
N MET A 15 1.09 -3.85 2.73
CA MET A 15 1.76 -3.92 1.42
C MET A 15 2.98 -3.01 1.33
N ARG A 16 2.98 -1.88 2.05
CA ARG A 16 4.15 -0.99 2.17
C ARG A 16 5.25 -1.59 3.03
N GLU A 17 4.92 -2.16 4.18
CA GLU A 17 5.89 -2.85 5.05
C GLU A 17 6.55 -4.04 4.34
N GLN A 18 5.78 -4.75 3.50
CA GLN A 18 6.30 -5.84 2.67
C GLN A 18 7.09 -5.34 1.45
N GLY A 19 7.19 -4.03 1.20
CA GLY A 19 7.86 -3.48 0.02
C GLY A 19 7.19 -3.85 -1.30
N ILE A 20 5.91 -4.24 -1.26
CA ILE A 20 5.07 -4.53 -2.44
C ILE A 20 4.55 -3.21 -3.03
N LEU A 21 4.35 -2.21 -2.17
CA LEU A 21 3.89 -0.87 -2.53
C LEU A 21 4.85 0.18 -1.98
N SER A 22 5.18 1.17 -2.81
CA SER A 22 5.87 2.38 -2.40
C SER A 22 4.96 3.59 -2.60
N GLN A 23 5.24 4.68 -1.90
CA GLN A 23 4.51 5.93 -2.07
C GLN A 23 5.48 6.98 -2.62
N ASP A 24 5.08 7.68 -3.68
CA ASP A 24 5.87 8.79 -4.20
C ASP A 24 5.64 10.09 -3.42
N THR A 25 6.42 11.11 -3.77
CA THR A 25 6.37 12.45 -3.17
C THR A 25 5.05 13.18 -3.45
N ALA A 26 4.29 12.78 -4.48
CA ALA A 26 2.95 13.30 -4.75
C ALA A 26 1.85 12.53 -4.00
N GLY A 27 2.22 11.52 -3.21
CA GLY A 27 1.31 10.74 -2.39
C GLY A 27 0.63 9.58 -3.12
N ASN A 28 0.97 9.32 -4.39
CA ASN A 28 0.41 8.19 -5.13
C ASN A 28 1.16 6.89 -4.82
N TYR A 29 0.47 5.78 -5.05
CA TYR A 29 0.97 4.45 -4.79
C TYR A 29 1.58 3.84 -6.05
N GLN A 30 2.80 3.32 -5.91
CA GLN A 30 3.57 2.71 -6.99
C GLN A 30 4.04 1.30 -6.61
N LYS A 31 4.38 0.51 -7.64
CA LYS A 31 4.89 -0.85 -7.47
C LYS A 31 6.21 -0.82 -6.69
N GLY A 32 6.26 -1.53 -5.57
CA GLY A 32 7.48 -1.69 -4.79
C GLY A 32 8.37 -2.80 -5.32
N GLU A 33 9.63 -2.81 -4.89
CA GLU A 33 10.68 -3.72 -5.37
C GLU A 33 10.34 -5.21 -5.18
N ARG A 34 9.57 -5.55 -4.13
CA ARG A 34 9.15 -6.94 -3.86
C ARG A 34 7.93 -7.38 -4.63
N CYS A 35 7.26 -6.48 -5.35
CA CYS A 35 6.14 -6.85 -6.21
C CYS A 35 6.69 -7.50 -7.49
N ARG A 36 7.03 -8.79 -7.40
CA ARG A 36 7.33 -9.63 -8.56
C ARG A 36 6.01 -10.13 -9.15
N THR A 37 5.94 -10.05 -10.47
CA THR A 37 4.75 -10.39 -11.28
C THR A 37 4.33 -11.84 -11.09
#